data_AF-A0A8T6V7R1-F1
#
_entry.id   AF-A0A8T6V7R1-F1
#
_cell.length_a   1.000
_cell.length_b   1.000
_cell.length_c   1.000
_cell.angle_alpha   90.00
_cell.angle_beta   90.00
_cell.angle_gamma   90.00
#
_symmetry.space_group_name_H-M   'P 1'
#
loop_
_entity.id
_entity.type
_entity.pdbx_description
1 polymer ?
#
loop_
_entity_poly.entity_id
_entity_poly.type
_entity_poly.pdbx_seq_one_letter_code
_entity_poly.pdbx_strand_id
1 'polypeptide(L)'
;QETFEKVVQARNQAMVASTPGDKGQAENFLASALKSLFALAEAYPDLKANKNFHDLQDELSNIEEHIQLARRYYNAVVRDLNTKIETVPSNIVANMFNFETKEYFELDSEEERE
;
A
#
# COMPACT_ATOMS: atom_id res chain seq x y z
N GLN A 1 -3.10 -25.23 -3.58
CA GLN A 1 -3.95 -25.03 -2.38
C GLN A 1 -3.32 -24.00 -1.46
N GLU A 2 -2.05 -24.20 -1.07
CA GLU A 2 -1.27 -23.26 -0.26
C GLU A 2 -1.25 -21.80 -0.80
N THR A 3 -1.07 -21.59 -2.11
CA THR A 3 -1.03 -20.24 -2.69
C THR A 3 -2.35 -19.48 -2.56
N PHE A 4 -3.48 -20.18 -2.72
CA PHE A 4 -4.80 -19.58 -2.59
C PHE A 4 -5.11 -19.23 -1.13
N GLU A 5 -4.74 -20.11 -0.19
CA GLU A 5 -4.84 -19.83 1.24
C GLU A 5 -4.01 -18.61 1.64
N LYS A 6 -2.78 -18.47 1.12
CA LYS A 6 -1.94 -17.29 1.36
C LYS A 6 -2.61 -16.00 0.88
N VAL A 7 -3.23 -16.00 -0.30
CA VAL A 7 -3.97 -14.83 -0.82
C VAL A 7 -5.19 -14.51 0.04
N VAL A 8 -5.97 -15.51 0.44
CA VAL A 8 -7.13 -15.31 1.32
C VAL A 8 -6.71 -14.76 2.68
N GLN A 9 -5.64 -15.31 3.26
CA GLN A 9 -5.08 -14.83 4.52
C GLN A 9 -4.59 -13.39 4.41
N ALA A 10 -3.83 -13.07 3.35
CA ALA A 10 -3.31 -11.72 3.13
C ALA A 10 -4.44 -10.70 2.97
N ARG A 11 -5.48 -11.04 2.20
CA ARG A 11 -6.67 -10.21 2.06
C ARG A 11 -7.36 -9.96 3.40
N ASN A 12 -7.54 -11.01 4.21
CA ASN A 12 -8.19 -10.87 5.51
C ASN A 12 -7.37 -9.96 6.45
N GLN A 13 -6.04 -10.03 6.40
CA GLN A 13 -5.15 -9.15 7.16
C GLN A 13 -5.27 -7.69 6.69
N ALA A 14 -5.28 -7.45 5.38
CA ALA A 14 -5.46 -6.11 4.82
C ALA A 14 -6.81 -5.49 5.22
N MET A 15 -7.87 -6.29 5.28
CA MET A 15 -9.21 -5.83 5.67
C MET A 15 -9.35 -5.44 7.15
N VAL A 16 -8.53 -5.97 8.06
CA VAL A 16 -8.59 -5.68 9.50
C VAL A 16 -7.58 -4.64 9.95
N ALA A 17 -6.62 -4.29 9.10
CA ALA A 17 -5.62 -3.26 9.39
C ALA A 17 -6.28 -1.89 9.59
N SER A 18 -5.90 -1.20 10.67
CA SER A 18 -6.60 0.00 11.13
C SER A 18 -5.78 1.28 10.97
N THR A 19 -4.47 1.22 11.17
CA THR A 19 -3.56 2.37 11.00
C THR A 19 -2.95 2.41 9.59
N PRO A 20 -2.47 3.57 9.12
CA PRO A 20 -1.76 3.66 7.84
C PRO A 20 -0.57 2.70 7.75
N GLY A 21 0.25 2.60 8.80
CA GLY A 21 1.38 1.67 8.86
C GLY A 21 0.96 0.20 8.78
N ASP A 22 -0.07 -0.19 9.56
CA ASP A 22 -0.60 -1.57 9.52
C ASP A 22 -1.16 -1.91 8.13
N LYS A 23 -1.82 -0.94 7.49
CA LYS A 23 -2.39 -1.10 6.15
C LYS A 23 -1.29 -1.26 5.10
N GLY A 24 -0.24 -0.44 5.16
CA GLY A 24 0.92 -0.56 4.27
C GLY A 24 1.54 -1.96 4.35
N GLN A 25 1.80 -2.44 5.57
CA GLN A 25 2.37 -3.77 5.78
C GLN A 25 1.47 -4.89 5.26
N ALA A 26 0.17 -4.85 5.57
CA ALA A 26 -0.77 -5.88 5.17
C ALA A 26 -1.00 -5.92 3.65
N GLU A 27 -1.08 -4.76 3.01
CA GLU A 27 -1.21 -4.64 1.55
C GLU A 27 0.07 -5.12 0.83
N ASN A 28 1.27 -4.89 1.38
CA ASN A 28 2.51 -5.46 0.83
C ASN A 28 2.53 -6.99 0.84
N PHE A 29 2.02 -7.58 1.93
CA PHE A 29 1.89 -9.02 2.03
C PHE A 29 0.89 -9.55 0.99
N LEU A 30 -0.22 -8.83 0.76
CA LEU A 30 -1.19 -9.14 -0.30
C LEU A 30 -0.57 -9.06 -1.70
N ALA A 31 0.15 -7.97 -2.01
CA ALA A 31 0.83 -7.80 -3.29
C ALA A 31 1.85 -8.94 -3.55
N SER A 32 2.60 -9.36 -2.52
CA SER A 32 3.53 -10.49 -2.61
C SER A 32 2.83 -11.83 -2.85
N ALA A 33 1.70 -12.07 -2.18
CA ALA A 33 0.87 -13.25 -2.38
C ALA A 33 0.28 -13.30 -3.81
N LEU A 34 -0.17 -12.15 -4.33
CA LEU A 34 -0.67 -12.02 -5.71
C LEU A 34 0.43 -12.29 -6.75
N LYS A 35 1.63 -11.74 -6.56
CA LYS A 35 2.80 -12.07 -7.43
C LYS A 35 3.08 -13.56 -7.46
N SER A 36 3.03 -14.22 -6.30
CA SER A 36 3.23 -15.67 -6.19
C SER A 36 2.12 -16.46 -6.89
N LEU A 37 0.87 -15.98 -6.84
CA LEU A 37 -0.26 -16.58 -7.54
C LEU A 37 -0.09 -16.48 -9.07
N PHE A 38 0.33 -15.32 -9.57
CA PHE A 38 0.55 -15.11 -11.01
C PHE A 38 1.73 -15.94 -11.53
N ALA A 39 2.83 -16.01 -10.79
CA ALA A 39 3.97 -16.88 -11.14
C ALA A 39 3.57 -18.35 -11.21
N LEU A 40 2.70 -18.80 -10.30
CA LEU A 40 2.16 -20.16 -10.36
C LEU A 40 1.28 -20.35 -11.60
N ALA A 41 0.41 -19.39 -11.92
CA ALA A 41 -0.49 -19.48 -13.07
C ALA A 41 0.25 -19.60 -14.42
N GLU A 42 1.47 -19.05 -14.53
CA GLU A 42 2.32 -19.26 -15.72
C GLU A 42 2.67 -20.74 -15.95
N ALA A 43 2.76 -21.54 -14.89
CA ALA A 43 3.02 -22.97 -14.96
C ALA A 43 1.78 -23.82 -15.29
N TYR A 44 0.58 -23.22 -15.36
CA TYR A 44 -0.68 -23.90 -15.67
C TYR A 44 -1.28 -23.36 -16.99
N PRO A 45 -1.03 -24.01 -18.14
CA PRO A 45 -1.48 -23.54 -19.45
C PRO A 45 -2.98 -23.30 -19.56
N ASP A 46 -3.80 -24.09 -18.87
CA ASP A 46 -5.27 -23.94 -18.87
C ASP A 46 -5.72 -22.65 -18.18
N LEU A 47 -5.05 -22.25 -17.09
CA LEU A 47 -5.29 -20.98 -16.40
C LEU A 47 -4.82 -19.81 -17.26
N LYS A 48 -3.65 -19.95 -17.89
CA LYS A 48 -3.11 -18.97 -18.83
C LYS A 48 -3.98 -18.83 -20.09
N ALA A 49 -4.66 -19.87 -20.56
CA ALA A 49 -5.58 -19.73 -21.69
C ALA A 49 -6.95 -19.16 -21.27
N ASN A 50 -7.24 -19.07 -19.98
CA ASN A 50 -8.54 -18.65 -19.47
C ASN A 50 -8.66 -17.12 -19.48
N LYS A 51 -9.54 -16.62 -20.35
CA LYS A 51 -9.82 -15.19 -20.45
C LYS A 51 -10.24 -14.54 -19.13
N ASN A 52 -11.07 -15.19 -18.32
CA ASN A 52 -11.52 -14.63 -17.04
C ASN A 52 -10.37 -14.48 -16.04
N PHE A 53 -9.39 -15.38 -16.10
CA PHE A 53 -8.20 -15.30 -15.25
C PHE A 53 -7.26 -14.17 -15.69
N HIS A 54 -7.08 -14.00 -17.00
CA HIS A 54 -6.33 -12.88 -17.55
C HIS A 54 -6.96 -11.52 -17.24
N ASP A 55 -8.27 -11.38 -17.48
CA ASP A 55 -8.98 -10.13 -17.17
C ASP A 55 -8.88 -9.79 -15.65
N LEU A 56 -8.88 -10.81 -14.77
CA LEU A 56 -8.66 -10.63 -13.32
C LEU A 56 -7.23 -10.21 -12.98
N GLN A 57 -6.23 -10.82 -13.62
CA GLN A 57 -4.82 -10.48 -13.43
C GLN A 57 -4.56 -9.01 -13.80
N ASP A 58 -5.09 -8.57 -14.94
CA ASP A 58 -4.94 -7.19 -15.43
C ASP A 58 -5.61 -6.19 -14.48
N GLU A 59 -6.83 -6.47 -14.03
CA GLU A 59 -7.55 -5.61 -13.08
C GLU A 59 -6.81 -5.50 -11.74
N LEU A 60 -6.31 -6.61 -11.20
CA LEU A 60 -5.52 -6.60 -9.96
C LEU A 60 -4.22 -5.81 -10.11
N SER A 61 -3.57 -5.90 -11.27
CA SER A 61 -2.37 -5.09 -11.56
C SER A 61 -2.69 -3.60 -11.63
N ASN A 62 -3.82 -3.23 -12.23
CA ASN A 62 -4.27 -1.83 -12.29
C ASN A 62 -4.61 -1.28 -10.90
N ILE A 63 -5.32 -2.07 -10.09
CA ILE A 63 -5.64 -1.73 -8.70
C ILE A 63 -4.35 -1.52 -7.89
N GLU A 64 -3.35 -2.39 -8.04
CA GLU A 64 -2.06 -2.24 -7.36
C GLU A 64 -1.36 -0.93 -7.77
N GLU A 65 -1.34 -0.59 -9.06
CA GLU A 65 -0.79 0.68 -9.53
C GLU A 65 -1.50 1.89 -8.89
N HIS A 66 -2.84 1.86 -8.82
CA HIS A 66 -3.62 2.90 -8.16
C HIS A 66 -3.34 2.98 -6.66
N ILE A 67 -3.19 1.84 -5.97
CA ILE A 67 -2.81 1.79 -4.56
C ILE A 67 -1.45 2.45 -4.37
N GLN A 68 -0.44 2.08 -5.18
CA GLN A 68 0.90 2.66 -5.11
C GLN A 68 0.90 4.18 -5.33
N LEU A 69 0.13 4.67 -6.31
CA LEU A 69 -0.04 6.10 -6.54
C LEU A 69 -0.70 6.80 -5.34
N ALA A 70 -1.75 6.20 -4.76
CA ALA A 70 -2.43 6.74 -3.60
C ALA A 70 -1.50 6.81 -2.37
N ARG A 71 -0.62 5.81 -2.17
CA ARG A 71 0.38 5.80 -1.09
C ARG A 71 1.37 6.95 -1.24
N ARG A 72 1.97 7.09 -2.43
CA ARG A 72 2.91 8.19 -2.72
C ARG A 72 2.26 9.55 -2.53
N TYR A 73 1.02 9.71 -2.98
CA TYR A 73 0.27 10.94 -2.79
C TYR A 73 0.01 11.24 -1.30
N TYR A 74 -0.43 10.25 -0.53
CA TYR A 74 -0.61 10.39 0.92
C TYR A 74 0.69 10.80 1.60
N ASN A 75 1.80 10.11 1.30
CA ASN A 75 3.10 10.41 1.88
C ASN A 75 3.56 11.83 1.54
N ALA A 76 3.40 12.28 0.28
CA ALA A 76 3.74 13.64 -0.11
C ALA A 76 2.95 14.70 0.67
N VAL A 77 1.64 14.49 0.86
CA VAL A 77 0.78 15.39 1.62
C VAL A 77 1.15 15.40 3.11
N VAL A 78 1.41 14.22 3.69
CA VAL A 78 1.84 14.10 5.09
C VAL A 78 3.19 14.78 5.30
N ARG A 79 4.13 14.61 4.37
CA ARG A 79 5.43 15.30 4.42
C ARG A 79 5.25 16.81 4.44
N ASP A 80 4.51 17.34 3.47
CA ASP A 80 4.27 18.78 3.37
C ASP A 80 3.55 19.33 4.62
N LEU A 81 2.66 18.55 5.23
CA LEU A 81 2.00 18.87 6.51
C LEU A 81 3.02 18.90 7.66
N ASN A 82 3.77 17.81 7.85
CA ASN A 82 4.73 17.66 8.93
C ASN A 82 5.81 18.75 8.85
N THR A 83 6.37 19.00 7.66
CA THR A 83 7.33 20.09 7.42
C THR A 83 6.74 21.45 7.82
N LYS A 84 5.47 21.74 7.50
CA LYS A 84 4.83 23.00 7.92
C LYS A 84 4.61 23.09 9.43
N ILE A 85 4.32 21.98 10.09
CA ILE A 85 4.16 21.95 11.55
C ILE A 85 5.50 22.21 12.25
N GLU A 86 6.62 21.77 11.65
CA GLU A 86 7.95 21.87 12.25
C GLU A 86 8.69 23.17 11.88
N THR A 87 8.32 23.83 10.78
CA THR A 87 9.03 25.00 10.25
C THR A 87 8.49 26.34 10.78
N VAL A 88 9.39 27.26 11.15
CA VAL A 88 9.06 28.66 11.51
C VAL A 88 8.67 29.47 10.27
N PRO A 89 7.61 30.32 10.30
CA PRO A 89 6.78 30.69 11.46
C PRO A 89 5.53 29.81 11.68
N SER A 90 5.27 28.87 10.76
CA SER A 90 4.07 28.04 10.76
C SER A 90 3.92 27.19 12.03
N ASN A 91 5.03 26.74 12.63
CA ASN A 91 5.05 25.99 13.88
C ASN A 91 4.41 26.72 15.08
N ILE A 92 4.43 28.05 15.11
CA ILE A 92 3.81 28.84 16.19
C ILE A 92 2.28 28.70 16.11
N VAL A 93 1.74 28.83 14.89
CA VAL A 93 0.31 28.63 14.63
C VAL A 93 -0.05 27.17 14.88
N ALA A 94 0.81 26.22 14.46
CA ALA A 94 0.61 24.80 14.70
C ALA A 94 0.45 24.49 16.20
N ASN A 95 1.36 24.97 17.04
CA ASN A 95 1.30 24.80 18.49
C ASN A 95 0.09 25.52 19.11
N MET A 96 -0.25 26.73 18.67
CA MET A 96 -1.37 27.50 19.22
C MET A 96 -2.73 26.84 18.96
N PHE A 97 -2.87 26.11 17.86
CA PHE A 97 -4.10 25.41 17.47
C PHE A 97 -4.03 23.88 17.61
N ASN A 98 -2.97 23.34 18.23
CA ASN A 98 -2.74 21.90 18.42
C ASN A 98 -2.78 21.09 17.12
N PHE A 99 -2.13 21.57 16.06
CA PHE A 99 -1.90 20.76 14.86
C PHE A 99 -0.78 19.74 15.13
N GLU A 100 -1.10 18.47 14.96
CA GLU A 100 -0.17 17.35 15.16
C GLU A 100 0.30 16.76 13.84
N THR A 101 1.53 16.23 13.84
CA THR A 101 2.07 15.48 12.71
C THR A 101 1.25 14.24 12.41
N LYS A 102 1.32 13.79 11.17
CA LYS A 102 0.67 12.56 10.71
C LYS A 102 1.71 11.50 10.39
N GLU A 103 1.33 10.26 10.60
CA GLU A 103 2.14 9.10 10.23
C GLU A 103 2.11 8.89 8.72
N TYR A 104 3.24 8.53 8.13
CA TYR A 104 3.34 8.10 6.74
C TYR A 104 2.66 6.73 6.54
N PHE A 105 2.23 6.44 5.31
CA PHE A 105 1.65 5.13 4.96
C PHE A 105 2.73 4.06 4.82
N GLU A 106 3.90 4.49 4.38
CA GLU A 106 5.07 3.65 4.18
C GLU A 106 6.33 4.51 4.37
N LEU A 107 7.37 3.93 4.97
CA LEU A 107 8.71 4.51 5.01
C LEU A 107 9.55 3.71 4.00
N ASP A 108 9.34 3.95 2.71
CA ASP A 108 9.87 3.10 1.63
C ASP A 108 11.41 3.15 1.52
N SER A 109 12.05 4.17 2.09
CA SER A 109 13.51 4.25 2.16
C SER A 109 14.01 5.15 3.29
N GLU A 110 15.29 4.99 3.66
CA GLU A 110 16.00 5.93 4.52
C GLU A 110 16.04 7.35 3.90
N GLU A 111 16.02 7.46 2.56
CA GLU A 111 16.02 8.73 1.82
C GLU A 111 14.68 9.46 1.84
N GLU A 112 13.56 8.76 2.08
CA GLU A 112 12.26 9.39 2.33
C GLU A 112 12.05 9.72 3.83
N ARG A 113 12.94 9.23 4.70
CA ARG A 113 12.98 9.54 6.14
C ARG A 113 13.83 10.77 6.49
N GLU A 114 14.78 11.16 5.63
CA GLU A 114 15.63 12.36 5.76
C GLU A 114 15.01 13.59 5.07
#